data_AF-A0A8J8FK53-F1
#
_entry.id   AF-A0A8J8FK53-F1
#
_cell.length_a   1.000
_cell.length_b   1.000
_cell.length_c   1.000
_cell.angle_alpha   90.00
_cell.angle_beta   90.00
_cell.angle_gamma   90.00
#
_symmetry.space_group_name_H-M   'P 1'
#
loop_
_entity.id
_entity.type
_entity.pdbx_description
1 polymer ?
#
loop_
_entity_poly.entity_id
_entity_poly.type
_entity_poly.pdbx_seq_one_letter_code
_entity_poly.pdbx_strand_id
1 'polypeptide(L)'
;MQLIEVGTIKAQYWGFKMNTQHLVTSKTIEIIRQKSRKLKKEKNIIHTQALDEIAQQYHFNHWHHVRESYKVLKPTEQSVKSGLMIAMNAKDADSFYDEKERFIQDDNAFFFCEKDIYHQYIEAIDEDGLKFIDKYSEEELRQDFKDEYIMNYGFFRYTASSLPKTINDILKLIKECSFWQPEYIWFNEIFYNKTAYLEQLPDVENPFSDFDFDHVNIVNHKEDITEYLLKIVDGASLVLKKYNTDSTPELLVPRQDLFSSIRLKPSPFRRTDLSQMIYSINGLSLWQSYSL
;
A
#
# COMPACT_ATOMS: atom_id res chain seq x y z
N MET A 1 -26.49 -22.00 6.14
CA MET A 1 -25.92 -21.78 7.50
C MET A 1 -24.49 -21.32 7.30
N GLN A 2 -24.23 -20.02 7.26
CA GLN A 2 -22.87 -19.49 7.05
C GLN A 2 -22.02 -19.84 8.28
N LEU A 3 -21.05 -20.73 8.09
CA LEU A 3 -19.96 -20.94 9.03
C LEU A 3 -19.24 -19.59 9.17
N ILE A 4 -19.27 -19.03 10.38
CA ILE A 4 -18.36 -17.96 10.73
C ILE A 4 -17.00 -18.64 10.79
N GLU A 5 -16.14 -18.40 9.82
CA GLU A 5 -14.74 -18.83 9.92
C GLU A 5 -14.15 -18.13 11.13
N VAL A 6 -14.06 -18.88 12.23
CA VAL A 6 -13.13 -18.56 13.30
C VAL A 6 -11.76 -18.84 12.69
N GLY A 7 -11.17 -17.82 12.06
CA GLY A 7 -9.84 -17.90 11.49
C GLY A 7 -8.91 -18.45 12.57
N THR A 8 -8.38 -19.63 12.32
CA THR A 8 -7.46 -20.32 13.21
C THR A 8 -6.08 -20.12 12.59
N ILE A 9 -5.29 -19.15 13.04
CA ILE A 9 -3.88 -19.15 12.61
C ILE A 9 -3.18 -20.30 13.33
N LYS A 10 -2.68 -21.26 12.57
CA LYS A 10 -1.50 -22.04 12.97
C LYS A 10 -0.27 -21.21 12.59
N ALA A 11 0.24 -20.42 13.52
CA ALA A 11 1.51 -19.73 13.30
C ALA A 11 2.62 -20.78 13.28
N GLN A 12 3.03 -21.25 12.10
CA GLN A 12 4.26 -22.00 11.93
C GLN A 12 5.42 -21.01 11.86
N TYR A 13 5.77 -20.42 13.01
CA TYR A 13 6.96 -19.60 13.13
C TYR A 13 7.87 -20.17 14.22
N TRP A 14 9.06 -20.57 13.77
CA TRP A 14 10.25 -20.97 14.51
C TRP A 14 10.19 -20.80 16.04
N GLY A 15 10.00 -21.92 16.75
CA GLY A 15 10.37 -22.05 18.16
C GLY A 15 9.43 -21.45 19.22
N PHE A 16 8.30 -20.83 18.86
CA PHE A 16 7.34 -20.30 19.84
C PHE A 16 6.10 -21.19 20.03
N LYS A 17 5.65 -21.28 21.28
CA LYS A 17 4.55 -22.12 21.77
C LYS A 17 3.26 -21.86 20.96
N MET A 18 2.64 -22.94 20.47
CA MET A 18 1.39 -22.94 19.71
C MET A 18 0.25 -22.28 20.50
N ASN A 19 -0.02 -21.00 20.23
CA ASN A 19 -1.25 -20.34 20.67
C ASN A 19 -2.21 -20.26 19.49
N THR A 20 -3.18 -21.16 19.46
CA THR A 20 -4.34 -21.04 18.59
C THR A 20 -5.09 -19.76 18.96
N GLN A 21 -4.93 -18.69 18.18
CA GLN A 21 -5.70 -17.47 18.39
C GLN A 21 -7.02 -17.58 17.63
N HIS A 22 -8.12 -17.66 18.37
CA HIS A 22 -9.46 -17.57 17.82
C HIS A 22 -9.82 -16.09 17.66
N LEU A 23 -10.03 -15.66 16.42
CA LEU A 23 -10.37 -14.28 16.10
C LEU A 23 -11.84 -14.00 16.40
N VAL A 24 -12.10 -12.90 17.10
CA VAL A 24 -13.45 -12.48 17.45
C VAL A 24 -13.70 -11.11 16.83
N THR A 25 -14.66 -11.04 15.91
CA THR A 25 -15.12 -9.77 15.32
C THR A 25 -16.36 -9.25 16.05
N SER A 26 -16.73 -7.99 15.78
CA SER A 26 -17.96 -7.37 16.29
C SER A 26 -19.21 -8.20 15.95
N LYS A 27 -19.25 -8.80 14.76
CA LYS A 27 -20.32 -9.70 14.30
C LYS A 27 -20.37 -10.96 15.16
N THR A 28 -19.23 -11.58 15.45
CA THR A 28 -19.15 -12.76 16.32
C THR A 28 -19.63 -12.43 17.74
N ILE A 29 -19.23 -11.29 18.30
CA ILE A 29 -19.72 -10.79 19.59
C ILE A 29 -21.23 -10.65 19.61
N GLU A 30 -21.81 -10.08 18.56
CA GLU A 30 -23.26 -9.89 18.46
C GLU A 30 -23.98 -11.23 18.37
N ILE A 31 -23.49 -12.16 17.55
CA ILE A 31 -24.08 -13.49 17.41
C ILE A 31 -24.02 -14.27 18.72
N ILE A 32 -22.91 -14.20 19.46
CA ILE A 32 -22.81 -14.84 20.79
C ILE A 32 -23.84 -14.23 21.75
N ARG A 33 -23.99 -12.90 21.77
CA ARG A 33 -24.99 -12.21 22.61
C ARG A 33 -26.43 -12.56 22.22
N GLN A 34 -26.73 -12.67 20.94
CA GLN A 34 -28.07 -13.05 20.46
C GLN A 34 -28.37 -14.51 20.83
N LYS A 35 -27.44 -15.43 20.57
CA LYS A 35 -27.58 -16.85 20.92
C LYS A 35 -27.72 -17.06 22.42
N SER A 36 -26.95 -16.35 23.25
CA SER A 36 -27.03 -16.49 24.71
C SER A 36 -28.36 -15.98 25.28
N ARG A 37 -28.96 -14.93 24.68
CA ARG A 37 -30.33 -14.49 25.05
C ARG A 37 -31.39 -15.54 24.73
N LYS A 38 -31.25 -16.24 23.60
CA LYS A 38 -32.14 -17.34 23.21
C LYS A 38 -31.98 -18.53 24.16
N LEU A 39 -30.74 -18.94 24.42
CA LEU A 39 -30.40 -20.03 25.33
C LEU A 39 -30.88 -19.77 26.76
N LYS A 40 -30.75 -18.54 27.25
CA LYS A 40 -31.28 -18.10 28.55
C LYS A 40 -32.78 -18.39 28.69
N LYS A 41 -33.56 -18.09 27.64
CA LYS A 41 -35.01 -18.32 27.63
C LYS A 41 -35.37 -19.80 27.55
N GLU A 42 -34.62 -20.57 26.75
CA GLU A 42 -34.88 -22.00 26.52
C GLU A 42 -34.53 -22.86 27.73
N LYS A 43 -33.38 -22.62 28.37
CA LYS A 43 -32.87 -23.43 29.49
C LYS A 43 -33.18 -22.85 30.87
N ASN A 44 -33.76 -21.65 30.94
CA ASN A 44 -34.01 -20.91 32.18
C ASN A 44 -32.76 -20.75 33.07
N ILE A 45 -31.60 -20.50 32.46
CA ILE A 45 -30.31 -20.32 33.14
C ILE A 45 -29.97 -18.83 33.30
N ILE A 46 -28.95 -18.51 34.12
CA ILE A 46 -28.46 -17.14 34.29
C ILE A 46 -27.78 -16.67 33.00
N HIS A 47 -27.89 -15.37 32.66
CA HIS A 47 -27.35 -14.84 31.40
C HIS A 47 -25.84 -15.03 31.24
N THR A 48 -25.07 -14.92 32.33
CA THR A 48 -23.63 -15.14 32.34
C THR A 48 -23.28 -16.59 32.01
N GLN A 49 -23.99 -17.55 32.61
CA GLN A 49 -23.85 -18.98 32.28
C GLN A 49 -24.19 -19.25 30.82
N ALA A 50 -25.26 -18.63 30.30
CA ALA A 50 -25.60 -18.75 28.88
C ALA A 50 -24.53 -18.17 27.95
N LEU A 51 -23.85 -17.09 28.34
CA LEU A 51 -22.74 -16.53 27.56
C LEU A 51 -21.52 -17.46 27.55
N ASP A 52 -21.19 -18.06 28.69
CA ASP A 52 -20.09 -19.03 28.79
C ASP A 52 -20.38 -20.31 28.00
N GLU A 53 -21.59 -20.86 28.07
CA GLU A 53 -22.00 -22.03 27.27
C GLU A 53 -21.87 -21.75 25.77
N ILE A 54 -22.32 -20.58 25.30
CA ILE A 54 -22.16 -20.23 23.89
C ILE A 54 -20.69 -19.97 23.54
N ALA A 55 -19.90 -19.33 24.42
CA ALA A 55 -18.48 -19.09 24.19
C ALA A 55 -17.69 -20.40 23.96
N GLN A 56 -18.02 -21.46 24.72
CA GLN A 56 -17.43 -22.79 24.55
C GLN A 56 -17.73 -23.41 23.19
N GLN A 57 -18.89 -23.12 22.59
CA GLN A 57 -19.22 -23.55 21.22
C GLN A 57 -18.32 -22.88 20.17
N TYR A 58 -17.69 -21.75 20.50
CA TYR A 58 -16.70 -21.06 19.67
C TYR A 58 -15.26 -21.32 20.14
N HIS A 59 -15.03 -22.40 20.89
CA HIS A 59 -13.72 -22.80 21.41
C HIS A 59 -13.08 -21.84 22.42
N PHE A 60 -13.87 -20.98 23.06
CA PHE A 60 -13.41 -20.16 24.18
C PHE A 60 -13.81 -20.77 25.52
N ASN A 61 -12.92 -20.73 26.50
CA ASN A 61 -13.21 -21.26 27.85
C ASN A 61 -14.37 -20.50 28.52
N HIS A 62 -14.34 -19.17 28.40
CA HIS A 62 -15.31 -18.26 29.04
C HIS A 62 -15.57 -17.04 28.16
N TRP A 63 -16.71 -16.39 28.38
CA TRP A 63 -17.09 -15.12 27.74
C TRP A 63 -16.05 -14.02 27.97
N HIS A 64 -15.36 -14.04 29.11
CA HIS A 64 -14.26 -13.11 29.38
C HIS A 64 -13.16 -13.19 28.32
N HIS A 65 -12.75 -14.41 27.92
CA HIS A 65 -11.73 -14.59 26.88
C HIS A 65 -12.20 -14.06 25.53
N VAL A 66 -13.47 -14.28 25.18
CA VAL A 66 -14.07 -13.72 23.96
C VAL A 66 -13.95 -12.19 23.96
N ARG A 67 -14.24 -11.54 25.10
CA ARG A 67 -14.15 -10.09 25.24
C ARG A 67 -12.72 -9.58 25.16
N GLU A 68 -11.77 -10.24 25.81
CA GLU A 68 -10.36 -9.84 25.74
C GLU A 68 -9.80 -10.01 24.33
N SER A 69 -10.10 -11.12 23.65
CA SER A 69 -9.72 -11.31 22.24
C SER A 69 -10.31 -10.22 21.34
N TYR A 70 -11.60 -9.86 21.51
CA TYR A 70 -12.21 -8.78 20.73
C TYR A 70 -11.59 -7.41 21.02
N LYS A 71 -11.18 -7.12 22.27
CA LYS A 71 -10.54 -5.83 22.58
C LYS A 71 -9.27 -5.58 21.76
N VAL A 72 -8.50 -6.63 21.49
CA VAL A 72 -7.27 -6.55 20.68
C VAL A 72 -7.59 -6.21 19.23
N LEU A 73 -8.61 -6.85 18.65
CA LEU A 73 -8.97 -6.69 17.23
C LEU A 73 -9.87 -5.49 16.95
N LYS A 74 -10.55 -4.96 17.97
CA LYS A 74 -11.52 -3.88 17.82
C LYS A 74 -10.93 -2.65 17.11
N PRO A 75 -9.73 -2.13 17.45
CA PRO A 75 -9.15 -0.99 16.74
C PRO A 75 -8.91 -1.28 15.26
N THR A 76 -8.43 -2.48 14.93
CA THR A 76 -8.19 -2.93 13.56
C THR A 76 -9.50 -2.97 12.76
N GLU A 77 -10.52 -3.65 13.31
CA GLU A 77 -11.83 -3.75 12.67
C GLU A 77 -12.47 -2.37 12.46
N GLN A 78 -12.36 -1.47 13.45
CA GLN A 78 -12.86 -0.10 13.33
C GLN A 78 -12.13 0.71 12.27
N SER A 79 -10.82 0.49 12.14
CA SER A 79 -9.99 1.16 11.14
C SER A 79 -10.37 0.76 9.71
N VAL A 80 -10.60 -0.54 9.48
CA VAL A 80 -11.04 -1.02 8.17
C VAL A 80 -12.47 -0.58 7.87
N LYS A 81 -13.37 -0.62 8.87
CA LYS A 81 -14.80 -0.34 8.62
C LYS A 81 -15.15 1.13 8.52
N SER A 82 -14.60 1.94 9.40
CA SER A 82 -15.06 3.33 9.61
C SER A 82 -13.90 4.30 9.78
N GLY A 83 -12.69 3.86 9.46
CA GLY A 83 -11.47 4.65 9.60
C GLY A 83 -10.64 4.63 8.33
N LEU A 84 -9.33 4.67 8.53
CA LEU A 84 -8.34 4.60 7.46
C LEU A 84 -7.32 3.51 7.80
N MET A 85 -7.23 2.51 6.93
CA MET A 85 -6.16 1.52 6.91
C MET A 85 -5.43 1.62 5.57
N ILE A 86 -4.11 1.50 5.59
CA ILE A 86 -3.31 1.38 4.37
C ILE A 86 -2.48 0.11 4.42
N ALA A 87 -2.20 -0.44 3.25
CA ALA A 87 -1.17 -1.46 3.08
C ALA A 87 -0.09 -0.93 2.15
N MET A 88 1.16 -1.10 2.54
CA MET A 88 2.33 -0.78 1.74
C MET A 88 3.08 -2.04 1.40
N ASN A 89 3.81 -2.07 0.29
CA ASN A 89 4.77 -3.14 0.06
C ASN A 89 5.74 -3.22 1.24
N ALA A 90 6.11 -4.42 1.68
CA ALA A 90 6.93 -4.64 2.87
C ALA A 90 8.25 -3.88 2.80
N LYS A 91 8.88 -3.78 1.62
CA LYS A 91 10.12 -3.03 1.43
C LYS A 91 9.93 -1.52 1.62
N ASP A 92 8.78 -1.01 1.22
CA ASP A 92 8.43 0.40 1.34
C ASP A 92 8.00 0.73 2.77
N ALA A 93 7.31 -0.22 3.42
CA ALA A 93 6.85 -0.14 4.80
C ALA A 93 8.02 0.03 5.79
N ASP A 94 9.18 -0.59 5.53
CA ASP A 94 10.38 -0.43 6.36
C ASP A 94 10.87 1.03 6.43
N SER A 95 10.58 1.82 5.40
CA SER A 95 10.92 3.26 5.34
C SER A 95 9.79 4.18 5.82
N PHE A 96 8.65 3.62 6.23
CA PHE A 96 7.51 4.40 6.69
C PHE A 96 7.77 4.98 8.09
N TYR A 97 7.74 6.30 8.20
CA TYR A 97 8.01 7.00 9.44
C TYR A 97 7.05 8.19 9.63
N ASP A 98 6.13 8.08 10.60
CA ASP A 98 5.23 9.17 10.96
C ASP A 98 5.67 9.82 12.27
N GLU A 99 6.38 10.95 12.18
CA GLU A 99 6.85 11.74 13.33
C GLU A 99 5.71 12.13 14.29
N LYS A 100 4.48 12.24 13.78
CA LYS A 100 3.29 12.64 14.56
C LYS A 100 2.56 11.45 15.20
N GLU A 101 3.06 10.22 15.05
CA GLU A 101 2.51 8.98 15.62
C GLU A 101 1.00 8.76 15.32
N ARG A 102 0.53 9.24 14.17
CA ARG A 102 -0.86 9.09 13.72
C ARG A 102 -1.11 7.73 13.08
N PHE A 103 -0.07 7.03 12.65
CA PHE A 103 -0.15 5.67 12.14
C PHE A 103 0.49 4.67 13.09
N ILE A 104 -0.17 3.51 13.25
CA ILE A 104 0.35 2.37 14.00
C ILE A 104 0.32 1.16 13.06
N GLN A 105 1.45 0.46 12.98
CA GLN A 105 1.52 -0.82 12.27
C GLN A 105 0.61 -1.86 12.95
N ASP A 106 -0.16 -2.61 12.16
CA ASP A 106 -1.18 -3.52 12.67
C ASP A 106 -1.17 -4.87 11.95
N ASP A 107 -0.48 -5.83 12.55
CA ASP A 107 -0.35 -7.19 12.01
C ASP A 107 -1.70 -7.95 11.97
N ASN A 108 -2.71 -7.50 12.73
CA ASN A 108 -4.04 -8.12 12.69
C ASN A 108 -4.87 -7.63 11.50
N ALA A 109 -4.44 -6.57 10.80
CA ALA A 109 -5.18 -6.02 9.66
C ALA A 109 -5.36 -7.04 8.54
N PHE A 110 -4.38 -7.94 8.39
CA PHE A 110 -4.45 -9.07 7.47
C PHE A 110 -5.82 -9.76 7.47
N PHE A 111 -6.36 -10.11 8.64
CA PHE A 111 -7.61 -10.87 8.73
C PHE A 111 -8.84 -10.16 8.19
N PHE A 112 -8.81 -8.83 8.19
CA PHE A 112 -9.92 -8.01 7.71
C PHE A 112 -9.77 -7.67 6.22
N CYS A 113 -8.52 -7.59 5.75
CA CYS A 113 -8.16 -7.16 4.40
C CYS A 113 -7.91 -8.33 3.43
N GLU A 114 -7.66 -9.54 3.94
CA GLU A 114 -7.26 -10.74 3.18
C GLU A 114 -8.14 -10.96 1.95
N LYS A 115 -9.46 -10.89 2.13
CA LYS A 115 -10.42 -11.17 1.06
C LYS A 115 -10.31 -10.20 -0.10
N ASP A 116 -10.18 -8.90 0.18
CA ASP A 116 -10.11 -7.87 -0.86
C ASP A 116 -8.79 -7.98 -1.64
N ILE A 117 -7.69 -8.24 -0.93
CA ILE A 117 -6.37 -8.44 -1.56
C ILE A 117 -6.36 -9.75 -2.35
N TYR A 118 -6.98 -10.83 -1.86
CA TYR A 118 -7.07 -12.10 -2.59
C TYR A 118 -7.82 -11.93 -3.91
N HIS A 119 -8.92 -11.18 -3.91
CA HIS A 119 -9.63 -10.87 -5.16
C HIS A 119 -8.76 -10.10 -6.15
N GLN A 120 -7.92 -9.15 -5.69
CA GLN A 120 -6.96 -8.48 -6.56
C GLN A 120 -5.90 -9.43 -7.10
N TYR A 121 -5.40 -10.32 -6.25
CA TYR A 121 -4.39 -11.31 -6.62
C TYR A 121 -4.89 -12.24 -7.72
N ILE A 122 -6.07 -12.88 -7.56
CA ILE A 122 -6.57 -13.83 -8.55
C ILE A 122 -6.93 -13.17 -9.90
N GLU A 123 -7.25 -11.87 -9.88
CA GLU A 123 -7.53 -11.09 -11.09
C GLU A 123 -6.28 -10.49 -11.73
N ALA A 124 -5.11 -10.58 -11.08
CA ALA A 124 -3.86 -10.07 -11.61
C ALA A 124 -3.47 -10.79 -12.91
N ILE A 125 -3.01 -10.00 -13.87
CA ILE A 125 -2.55 -10.47 -15.17
C ILE A 125 -1.04 -10.66 -15.11
N ASP A 126 -0.56 -11.81 -15.54
CA ASP A 126 0.86 -12.10 -15.57
C ASP A 126 1.53 -11.75 -16.91
N GLU A 127 2.80 -12.12 -17.05
CA GLU A 127 3.64 -11.81 -18.21
C GLU A 127 3.08 -12.38 -19.53
N ASP A 128 2.29 -13.45 -19.48
CA ASP A 128 1.65 -14.04 -20.64
C ASP A 128 0.31 -13.36 -20.99
N GLY A 129 -0.10 -12.33 -20.25
CA GLY A 129 -1.36 -11.63 -20.47
C GLY A 129 -2.60 -12.39 -19.96
N LEU A 130 -2.42 -13.38 -19.10
CA LEU A 130 -3.48 -14.23 -18.56
C LEU A 130 -3.68 -13.97 -17.07
N LYS A 131 -4.92 -14.11 -16.58
CA LYS A 131 -5.22 -13.95 -15.16
C LYS A 131 -4.81 -15.20 -14.38
N PHE A 132 -4.40 -15.03 -13.13
CA PHE A 132 -4.08 -16.17 -12.26
C PHE A 132 -5.26 -17.13 -12.05
N ILE A 133 -6.49 -16.60 -11.94
CA ILE A 133 -7.70 -17.42 -11.83
C ILE A 133 -7.93 -18.37 -13.02
N ASP A 134 -7.39 -18.03 -14.20
CA ASP A 134 -7.54 -18.84 -15.41
C ASP A 134 -6.42 -19.89 -15.55
N LYS A 135 -5.34 -19.78 -14.76
CA LYS A 135 -4.16 -20.66 -14.84
C LYS A 135 -4.11 -21.74 -13.75
N TYR A 136 -4.53 -21.39 -12.54
CA TYR A 136 -4.32 -22.23 -11.35
C TYR A 136 -5.64 -22.63 -10.70
N SER A 137 -5.61 -23.74 -9.95
CA SER A 137 -6.76 -24.13 -9.12
C SER A 137 -6.93 -23.19 -7.92
N GLU A 138 -8.15 -23.10 -7.36
CA GLU A 138 -8.41 -22.29 -6.16
C GLU A 138 -7.53 -22.74 -4.98
N GLU A 139 -7.27 -24.04 -4.84
CA GLU A 139 -6.38 -24.54 -3.80
C GLU A 139 -4.93 -24.04 -3.96
N GLU A 140 -4.40 -24.04 -5.18
CA GLU A 140 -3.05 -23.51 -5.48
C GLU A 140 -2.99 -22.00 -5.24
N LEU A 141 -3.98 -21.25 -5.74
CA LEU A 141 -4.07 -19.79 -5.55
C LEU A 141 -4.13 -19.42 -4.07
N ARG A 142 -4.90 -20.15 -3.27
CA ARG A 142 -5.00 -19.91 -1.83
C ARG A 142 -3.69 -20.18 -1.10
N GLN A 143 -2.96 -21.20 -1.52
CA GLN A 143 -1.69 -21.54 -0.90
C GLN A 143 -0.63 -20.50 -1.25
N ASP A 144 -0.44 -20.20 -2.54
CA ASP A 144 0.51 -19.20 -3.03
C ASP A 144 0.25 -17.82 -2.42
N PHE A 145 -1.02 -17.42 -2.39
CA PHE A 145 -1.41 -16.15 -1.80
C PHE A 145 -1.02 -16.02 -0.32
N LYS A 146 -1.18 -17.10 0.46
CA LYS A 146 -0.87 -17.12 1.90
C LYS A 146 0.61 -17.20 2.18
N ASP A 147 1.35 -17.95 1.38
CA ASP A 147 2.77 -18.22 1.62
C ASP A 147 3.66 -17.10 1.08
N GLU A 148 3.28 -16.50 -0.06
CA GLU A 148 4.15 -15.57 -0.78
C GLU A 148 3.54 -14.18 -0.93
N TYR A 149 2.29 -14.09 -1.39
CA TYR A 149 1.76 -12.80 -1.84
C TYR A 149 1.44 -11.86 -0.68
N ILE A 150 0.65 -12.31 0.28
CA ILE A 150 0.17 -11.44 1.36
C ILE A 150 1.27 -11.00 2.31
N MET A 151 2.31 -11.82 2.49
CA MET A 151 3.44 -11.51 3.37
C MET A 151 4.26 -10.31 2.88
N ASN A 152 4.05 -9.87 1.64
CA ASN A 152 4.70 -8.70 1.07
C ASN A 152 4.04 -7.37 1.46
N TYR A 153 3.14 -7.34 2.44
CA TYR A 153 2.46 -6.11 2.85
C TYR A 153 2.64 -5.77 4.33
N GLY A 154 3.03 -4.52 4.59
CA GLY A 154 2.96 -3.88 5.90
C GLY A 154 1.67 -3.08 6.02
N PHE A 155 0.87 -3.33 7.06
CA PHE A 155 -0.41 -2.66 7.30
C PHE A 155 -0.30 -1.58 8.37
N PHE A 156 -0.89 -0.42 8.11
CA PHE A 156 -0.89 0.71 9.04
C PHE A 156 -2.30 1.26 9.23
N ARG A 157 -2.76 1.29 10.48
CA ARG A 157 -4.01 1.95 10.85
C ARG A 157 -3.78 3.39 11.28
N TYR A 158 -4.64 4.27 10.81
CA TYR A 158 -4.67 5.65 11.26
C TYR A 158 -5.41 5.79 12.59
N THR A 159 -4.85 6.56 13.52
CA THR A 159 -5.30 6.62 14.92
C THR A 159 -5.71 8.02 15.36
N ALA A 160 -5.43 9.05 14.57
CA ALA A 160 -5.80 10.42 14.93
C ALA A 160 -7.32 10.61 14.87
N SER A 161 -7.82 11.55 15.68
CA SER A 161 -9.26 11.80 15.86
C SER A 161 -9.96 12.37 14.63
N SER A 162 -9.24 13.05 13.74
CA SER A 162 -9.79 13.64 12.52
C SER A 162 -9.38 12.83 11.30
N LEU A 163 -10.34 12.14 10.69
CA LEU A 163 -10.14 11.43 9.43
C LEU A 163 -9.96 12.41 8.26
N PRO A 164 -9.11 12.06 7.28
CA PRO A 164 -9.10 12.76 6.00
C PRO A 164 -10.47 12.67 5.31
N LYS A 165 -10.77 13.59 4.40
CA LYS A 165 -12.08 13.65 3.72
C LYS A 165 -12.07 12.98 2.35
N THR A 166 -10.91 12.95 1.71
CA THR A 166 -10.75 12.46 0.34
C THR A 166 -9.51 11.58 0.21
N ILE A 167 -9.47 10.77 -0.85
CA ILE A 167 -8.26 10.02 -1.23
C ILE A 167 -7.05 10.93 -1.38
N ASN A 168 -7.20 12.11 -2.00
CA ASN A 168 -6.10 13.06 -2.15
C ASN A 168 -5.56 13.53 -0.79
N ASP A 169 -6.43 13.76 0.20
CA ASP A 169 -5.99 14.11 1.55
C ASP A 169 -5.24 12.95 2.22
N ILE A 170 -5.67 11.71 1.99
CA ILE A 170 -4.98 10.50 2.46
C ILE A 170 -3.58 10.42 1.84
N LEU A 171 -3.45 10.59 0.52
CA LEU A 171 -2.15 10.52 -0.15
C LEU A 171 -1.21 11.65 0.29
N LYS A 172 -1.72 12.87 0.47
CA LYS A 172 -0.93 13.99 1.04
C LYS A 172 -0.42 13.66 2.44
N LEU A 173 -1.28 13.07 3.26
CA LEU A 173 -0.94 12.66 4.61
C LEU A 173 0.12 11.55 4.62
N ILE A 174 0.01 10.55 3.75
CA ILE A 174 1.01 9.48 3.62
C ILE A 174 2.34 10.02 3.11
N LYS A 175 2.33 11.01 2.20
CA LYS A 175 3.53 11.66 1.67
C LYS A 175 4.34 12.40 2.75
N GLU A 176 3.70 12.77 3.88
CA GLU A 176 4.43 13.28 5.05
C GLU A 176 5.22 12.17 5.77
N CYS A 177 4.79 10.91 5.64
CA CYS A 177 5.32 9.77 6.39
C CYS A 177 6.22 8.84 5.56
N SER A 178 6.04 8.81 4.24
CA SER A 178 6.82 7.96 3.34
C SER A 178 6.92 8.60 1.96
N PHE A 179 8.03 8.33 1.28
CA PHE A 179 8.20 8.64 -0.13
C PHE A 179 7.29 7.76 -1.01
N TRP A 180 7.06 6.52 -0.60
CA TRP A 180 6.32 5.53 -1.34
C TRP A 180 4.82 5.66 -1.14
N GLN A 181 4.05 5.36 -2.18
CA GLN A 181 2.59 5.32 -2.12
C GLN A 181 2.10 3.98 -1.56
N PRO A 182 0.93 3.93 -0.92
CA PRO A 182 0.35 2.68 -0.47
C PRO A 182 -0.07 1.82 -1.66
N GLU A 183 -0.02 0.50 -1.55
CA GLU A 183 -0.60 -0.37 -2.59
C GLU A 183 -2.12 -0.49 -2.45
N TYR A 184 -2.62 -0.46 -1.21
CA TYR A 184 -4.04 -0.54 -0.92
C TYR A 184 -4.46 0.47 0.14
N ILE A 185 -5.69 0.98 0.01
CA ILE A 185 -6.33 1.86 0.97
C ILE A 185 -7.72 1.30 1.30
N TRP A 186 -8.02 1.14 2.58
CA TRP A 186 -9.39 1.00 3.07
C TRP A 186 -9.79 2.29 3.76
N PHE A 187 -10.81 2.95 3.25
CA PHE A 187 -11.30 4.21 3.79
C PHE A 187 -12.82 4.17 3.87
N ASN A 188 -13.36 4.26 5.09
CA ASN A 188 -14.80 4.17 5.37
C ASN A 188 -15.47 3.00 4.64
N GLU A 189 -15.00 1.76 4.90
CA GLU A 189 -15.54 0.52 4.31
C GLU A 189 -15.25 0.31 2.81
N ILE A 190 -14.70 1.31 2.12
CA ILE A 190 -14.37 1.21 0.70
C ILE A 190 -12.92 0.79 0.52
N PHE A 191 -12.71 -0.27 -0.25
CA PHE A 191 -11.41 -0.75 -0.69
C PHE A 191 -11.00 -0.07 -2.00
N TYR A 192 -9.75 0.40 -2.03
CA TYR A 192 -9.12 0.96 -3.21
C TYR A 192 -7.78 0.28 -3.46
N ASN A 193 -7.60 -0.25 -4.66
CA ASN A 193 -6.28 -0.58 -5.19
C ASN A 193 -5.60 0.68 -5.77
N LYS A 194 -4.31 0.54 -6.09
CA LYS A 194 -3.49 1.61 -6.67
C LYS A 194 -4.13 2.33 -7.85
N THR A 195 -4.59 1.58 -8.84
CA THR A 195 -5.24 2.14 -10.02
C THR A 195 -6.49 2.93 -9.63
N ALA A 196 -7.38 2.35 -8.82
CA ALA A 196 -8.67 2.94 -8.46
C ALA A 196 -8.57 4.22 -7.62
N TYR A 197 -7.55 4.34 -6.75
CA TYR A 197 -7.37 5.58 -5.99
C TYR A 197 -6.64 6.65 -6.81
N LEU A 198 -5.78 6.26 -7.77
CA LEU A 198 -5.11 7.21 -8.66
C LEU A 198 -6.10 7.84 -9.65
N GLU A 199 -7.10 7.08 -10.12
CA GLU A 199 -8.20 7.59 -10.96
C GLU A 199 -9.09 8.63 -10.25
N GLN A 200 -9.08 8.68 -8.91
CA GLN A 200 -9.84 9.67 -8.14
C GLN A 200 -9.08 10.98 -7.93
N LEU A 201 -7.81 11.03 -8.31
CA LEU A 201 -7.08 12.27 -8.27
C LEU A 201 -7.64 13.18 -9.37
N PRO A 202 -7.84 14.48 -9.07
CA PRO A 202 -8.15 15.42 -10.14
C PRO A 202 -7.06 15.27 -11.20
N ASP A 203 -7.44 15.34 -12.48
CA ASP A 203 -6.48 15.51 -13.55
C ASP A 203 -5.55 16.64 -13.11
N VAL A 204 -4.32 16.27 -12.75
CA VAL A 204 -3.29 17.26 -12.54
C VAL A 204 -3.17 17.84 -13.94
N GLU A 205 -3.68 19.07 -14.14
CA GLU A 205 -3.36 19.85 -15.33
C GLU A 205 -1.89 19.60 -15.55
N ASN A 206 -1.58 18.86 -16.62
CA ASN A 206 -0.23 18.48 -16.89
C ASN A 206 0.51 19.81 -16.87
N PRO A 207 1.47 20.06 -15.95
CA PRO A 207 2.13 21.37 -15.90
C PRO A 207 2.91 21.63 -17.20
N PHE A 208 2.94 20.62 -18.09
CA PHE A 208 3.44 20.65 -19.45
C PHE A 208 2.37 20.65 -20.56
N SER A 209 1.06 20.71 -20.28
CA SER A 209 0.03 20.85 -21.34
C SER A 209 0.11 22.19 -22.05
N ASP A 210 0.60 23.22 -21.35
CA ASP A 210 0.87 24.55 -21.92
C ASP A 210 2.30 24.69 -22.45
N PHE A 211 3.15 23.67 -22.27
CA PHE A 211 4.46 23.63 -22.90
C PHE A 211 4.31 23.02 -24.29
N ASP A 212 4.23 23.89 -25.30
CA ASP A 212 4.56 23.53 -26.67
C ASP A 212 6.01 23.02 -26.67
N PHE A 213 6.20 21.70 -26.67
CA PHE A 213 7.53 21.07 -26.77
C PHE A 213 8.07 21.08 -28.20
N ASP A 214 7.70 22.09 -28.97
CA ASP A 214 8.29 22.33 -30.27
C ASP A 214 9.65 22.99 -30.08
N HIS A 215 10.68 22.13 -30.12
CA HIS A 215 12.09 22.43 -30.29
C HIS A 215 12.78 23.19 -29.14
N VAL A 216 13.44 22.45 -28.24
CA VAL A 216 14.45 23.04 -27.35
C VAL A 216 15.75 23.24 -28.13
N ASN A 217 16.00 24.47 -28.58
CA ASN A 217 17.27 24.86 -29.17
C ASN A 217 18.34 25.02 -28.07
N ILE A 218 19.23 24.04 -27.95
CA ILE A 218 20.41 24.14 -27.09
C ILE A 218 21.52 24.83 -27.89
N VAL A 219 21.78 26.10 -27.61
CA VAL A 219 22.89 26.84 -28.21
C VAL A 219 24.18 26.49 -27.49
N ASN A 220 25.04 25.70 -28.13
CA ASN A 220 26.39 25.46 -27.64
C ASN A 220 27.29 26.65 -28.05
N HIS A 221 28.13 27.15 -27.14
CA HIS A 221 28.95 28.35 -27.37
C HIS A 221 30.11 28.16 -28.37
N LYS A 222 30.11 27.08 -29.13
CA LYS A 222 30.96 26.85 -30.29
C LYS A 222 30.09 26.24 -31.38
N GLU A 223 29.96 27.00 -32.47
CA GLU A 223 29.37 26.70 -33.78
C GLU A 223 29.06 25.21 -34.02
N ASP A 224 27.84 24.80 -33.68
CA ASP A 224 27.05 23.77 -34.37
C ASP A 224 25.68 23.67 -33.69
N ILE A 225 24.62 24.04 -34.41
CA ILE A 225 23.24 23.90 -33.94
C ILE A 225 22.88 22.42 -34.11
N THR A 226 22.74 21.70 -32.99
CA THR A 226 22.26 20.32 -32.99
C THR A 226 20.85 20.32 -32.42
N GLU A 227 19.86 19.86 -33.19
CA GLU A 227 18.50 19.65 -32.67
C GLU A 227 18.45 18.42 -31.78
N TYR A 228 17.89 18.59 -30.58
CA TYR A 228 17.60 17.50 -29.66
C TYR A 228 16.09 17.41 -29.46
N LEU A 229 15.53 16.22 -29.74
CA LEU A 229 14.14 15.92 -29.41
C LEU A 229 14.08 15.36 -27.99
N LEU A 230 13.39 16.08 -27.12
CA LEU A 230 13.10 15.67 -25.75
C LEU A 230 11.84 14.79 -25.79
N LYS A 231 11.98 13.49 -25.52
CA LYS A 231 10.81 12.61 -25.36
C LYS A 231 10.72 12.15 -23.92
N ILE A 232 9.62 12.51 -23.26
CA ILE A 232 9.20 11.90 -22.01
C ILE A 232 8.57 10.56 -22.38
N VAL A 233 9.15 9.46 -21.92
CA VAL A 233 8.55 8.13 -22.03
C VAL A 233 8.12 7.75 -20.62
N ASP A 234 6.81 7.56 -20.44
CA ASP A 234 6.13 7.09 -19.22
C ASP A 234 6.81 7.44 -17.90
N GLY A 235 6.57 8.67 -17.45
CA GLY A 235 6.60 9.04 -16.03
C GLY A 235 7.95 9.22 -15.34
N ALA A 236 9.10 8.88 -15.93
CA ALA A 236 10.38 9.09 -15.22
C ALA A 236 11.67 9.22 -16.05
N SER A 237 11.65 9.03 -17.38
CA SER A 237 12.90 9.01 -18.16
C SER A 237 12.97 10.13 -19.20
N LEU A 238 14.09 10.87 -19.17
CA LEU A 238 14.40 11.95 -20.09
C LEU A 238 15.44 11.44 -21.09
N VAL A 239 15.02 11.18 -22.34
CA VAL A 239 15.90 10.65 -23.38
C VAL A 239 16.27 11.78 -24.34
N LEU A 240 17.55 12.13 -24.40
CA LEU A 240 18.12 13.02 -25.42
C LEU A 240 18.53 12.20 -26.64
N LYS A 241 17.84 12.36 -27.77
CA LYS A 241 18.28 11.80 -29.06
C LYS A 241 18.91 12.89 -29.91
N LYS A 242 20.14 12.62 -30.36
CA LYS A 242 20.84 13.46 -31.35
C LYS A 242 20.34 13.08 -32.75
N TYR A 243 19.82 14.05 -33.49
CA TYR A 243 19.53 13.88 -34.91
C TYR A 243 20.60 14.60 -35.72
N ASN A 244 21.43 13.84 -36.43
CA ASN A 244 22.24 14.40 -37.52
C ASN A 244 21.38 14.31 -38.79
N THR A 245 21.32 15.38 -39.57
CA THR A 245 20.43 15.51 -40.73
C THR A 245 20.66 14.50 -41.87
N ASP A 246 21.64 13.59 -41.78
CA ASP A 246 21.96 12.65 -42.86
C ASP A 246 22.36 11.22 -42.40
N SER A 247 22.00 10.73 -41.20
CA SER A 247 22.25 9.32 -40.85
C SER A 247 21.42 8.79 -39.68
N THR A 248 21.25 7.46 -39.65
CA THR A 248 20.48 6.67 -38.67
C THR A 248 20.79 7.05 -37.21
N PRO A 249 19.77 7.07 -36.32
CA PRO A 249 19.91 7.57 -34.95
C PRO A 249 20.84 6.67 -34.11
N GLU A 250 21.93 7.24 -33.60
CA GLU A 250 22.78 6.64 -32.57
C GLU A 250 22.27 6.99 -31.17
N LEU A 251 22.20 5.97 -30.30
CA LEU A 251 21.95 6.15 -28.87
C LEU A 251 23.24 6.66 -28.21
N LEU A 252 23.28 7.91 -27.79
CA LEU A 252 24.44 8.44 -27.07
C LEU A 252 24.33 8.15 -25.57
N VAL A 253 25.34 7.47 -25.03
CA VAL A 253 25.59 7.37 -23.59
C VAL A 253 25.99 8.77 -23.07
N PRO A 254 25.48 9.26 -21.94
CA PRO A 254 25.74 10.64 -21.51
C PRO A 254 27.23 10.87 -21.18
N ARG A 255 27.86 11.85 -21.83
CA ARG A 255 29.13 12.43 -21.36
C ARG A 255 28.86 13.47 -20.27
N GLN A 256 29.66 13.43 -19.21
CA GLN A 256 29.55 14.27 -18.00
C GLN A 256 29.62 15.79 -18.28
N ASP A 257 30.15 16.16 -19.44
CA ASP A 257 30.57 17.51 -19.81
C ASP A 257 29.40 18.43 -20.24
N LEU A 258 28.19 17.88 -20.43
CA LEU A 258 27.01 18.62 -20.91
C LEU A 258 26.21 19.35 -19.82
N PHE A 259 26.46 19.07 -18.54
CA PHE A 259 25.69 19.65 -17.43
C PHE A 259 26.27 20.98 -16.90
N SER A 260 27.41 21.46 -17.39
CA SER A 260 28.10 22.64 -16.85
C SER A 260 27.42 23.99 -17.13
N SER A 261 26.40 24.04 -17.98
CA SER A 261 25.68 25.27 -18.36
C SER A 261 24.32 25.46 -17.65
N ILE A 262 23.88 24.51 -16.82
CA ILE A 262 22.61 24.60 -16.10
C ILE A 262 22.86 25.19 -14.70
N ARG A 263 22.42 26.44 -14.46
CA ARG A 263 22.47 27.04 -13.11
C ARG A 263 21.39 26.41 -12.22
N LEU A 264 21.79 25.45 -11.40
CA LEU A 264 20.93 24.79 -10.42
C LEU A 264 21.20 25.38 -9.03
N LYS A 265 20.15 25.72 -8.27
CA LYS A 265 20.29 26.19 -6.90
C LYS A 265 20.47 24.99 -5.95
N PRO A 266 21.40 25.05 -4.97
CA PRO A 266 21.56 23.98 -4.00
C PRO A 266 20.34 23.90 -3.06
N SER A 267 19.88 22.67 -2.82
CA SER A 267 18.82 22.32 -1.86
C SER A 267 19.36 22.35 -0.41
N PRO A 268 18.55 22.73 0.61
CA PRO A 268 19.02 22.89 1.99
C PRO A 268 19.28 21.58 2.76
N PHE A 269 19.09 20.41 2.16
CA PHE A 269 19.35 19.13 2.83
C PHE A 269 20.86 18.86 2.95
N ARG A 270 21.39 19.02 4.18
CA ARG A 270 22.78 18.67 4.52
C ARG A 270 23.02 17.18 4.37
N ARG A 271 24.03 16.83 3.59
CA ARG A 271 24.53 15.47 3.38
C ARG A 271 25.75 15.15 4.22
N THR A 272 25.77 13.92 4.72
CA THR A 272 26.97 13.12 4.92
C THR A 272 26.82 11.86 4.06
N ASP A 273 27.12 11.98 2.76
CA ASP A 273 27.85 11.00 1.95
C ASP A 273 27.87 11.44 0.47
N LEU A 274 29.03 11.27 -0.18
CA LEU A 274 29.40 11.92 -1.45
C LEU A 274 28.85 11.24 -2.72
N SER A 275 27.94 10.28 -2.64
CA SER A 275 27.57 9.42 -3.79
C SER A 275 26.29 9.80 -4.56
N GLN A 276 25.63 10.94 -4.28
CA GLN A 276 24.27 11.15 -4.83
C GLN A 276 23.88 12.57 -5.30
N MET A 277 24.67 13.45 -5.91
CA MET A 277 24.22 14.87 -6.21
C MET A 277 22.73 15.05 -6.61
N ILE A 278 21.93 15.70 -5.74
CA ILE A 278 20.50 16.02 -5.99
C ILE A 278 20.45 17.36 -6.70
N TYR A 279 19.82 17.41 -7.86
CA TYR A 279 19.49 18.65 -8.54
C TYR A 279 17.98 18.89 -8.52
N SER A 280 17.60 20.14 -8.26
CA SER A 280 16.22 20.60 -8.17
C SER A 280 15.92 21.58 -9.30
N ILE A 281 14.81 21.36 -10.01
CA ILE A 281 14.17 22.36 -10.88
C ILE A 281 12.74 22.53 -10.37
N ASN A 282 12.37 23.75 -9.97
CA ASN A 282 11.03 24.13 -9.50
C ASN A 282 10.39 23.15 -8.50
N GLY A 283 11.18 22.61 -7.56
CA GLY A 283 10.67 21.72 -6.51
C GLY A 283 10.56 20.23 -6.88
N LEU A 284 11.02 19.81 -8.07
CA LEU A 284 11.16 18.40 -8.44
C LEU A 284 12.63 17.97 -8.36
N SER A 285 12.86 16.81 -7.75
CA SER A 285 14.18 16.20 -7.57
C SER A 285 14.48 15.25 -8.74
N LEU A 286 15.57 15.49 -9.47
CA LEU A 286 16.08 14.56 -10.48
C LEU A 286 17.09 13.61 -9.84
N TRP A 287 16.92 12.30 -10.08
CA TRP A 287 17.84 11.25 -9.64
C TRP A 287 18.69 10.78 -10.81
N GLN A 288 20.00 10.70 -10.60
CA GLN A 288 20.93 10.05 -11.50
C GLN A 288 21.59 8.91 -10.68
N SER A 289 21.26 7.66 -11.01
CA SER A 289 21.95 6.51 -10.44
C SER A 289 23.24 6.26 -11.23
N TYR A 290 24.36 6.18 -10.51
CA TYR A 290 25.59 5.61 -11.08
C TYR A 290 25.60 4.12 -10.73
N SER A 291 25.49 3.26 -11.74
CA SER A 291 26.00 1.89 -11.63
C SER A 291 27.49 1.94 -11.91
N LEU A 292 28.31 1.41 -11.00
CA LEU A 292 29.72 1.11 -11.26
C LEU A 292 29.85 0.01 -12.33
#